data_AF-A0A2S0KYL5-F1
#
_entry.id   AF-A0A2S0KYL5-F1
#
_cell.length_a   1.000
_cell.length_b   1.000
_cell.length_c   1.000
_cell.angle_alpha   90.00
_cell.angle_beta   90.00
_cell.angle_gamma   90.00
#
_symmetry.space_group_name_H-M   'P 1'
#
loop_
_entity.id
_entity.type
_entity.pdbx_description
1 polymer ?
#
loop_
_entity_poly.entity_id
_entity_poly.type
_entity_poly.pdbx_seq_one_letter_code
_entity_poly.pdbx_strand_id
1 'polypeptide(L)'
;MCVAIYKPENVQTPSLDTLKKCWDANPDGAGFALFTGGDKYAIEIHKGYMTWKQFKAAFEKYRLADFTGDMLLHFRIATHGGISPGNTHPFSLTKDVKLLKHTNVRTNYALIHNGILPIKPKGDISDTMEFCRRMAPLYQNIPSAFNLIEGMTGNNKIAVMTRERVHLFGQWECVKGVYFSNLLWDWQEEFFPPTREELQLLNQGYCPYCDGRIIREDDLFYCPECGEAWKDK
;
A
#
# COMPACT_ATOMS: atom_id res chain seq x y z
N MET A 1 3.24 -2.62 7.64
CA MET A 1 2.69 -1.27 7.31
C MET A 1 2.00 -1.38 5.96
N CYS A 2 0.97 -0.56 5.70
CA CYS A 2 0.27 -0.56 4.40
C CYS A 2 1.20 -0.09 3.28
N VAL A 3 0.85 -0.33 2.02
CA VAL A 3 1.54 0.25 0.85
C VAL A 3 0.59 1.20 0.14
N ALA A 4 0.71 2.48 0.46
CA ALA A 4 0.10 3.57 -0.30
C ALA A 4 1.04 3.97 -1.46
N ILE A 5 0.48 4.20 -2.65
CA ILE A 5 1.22 4.52 -3.87
C ILE A 5 0.51 5.69 -4.57
N TYR A 6 1.29 6.68 -4.99
CA TYR A 6 0.86 7.74 -5.90
C TYR A 6 1.65 7.64 -7.21
N LYS A 7 0.92 7.45 -8.30
CA LYS A 7 1.41 7.51 -9.67
C LYS A 7 0.99 8.86 -10.26
N PRO A 8 1.93 9.77 -10.58
CA PRO A 8 1.62 11.02 -11.25
C PRO A 8 1.14 10.84 -12.69
N GLU A 9 0.51 11.87 -13.25
CA GLU A 9 0.22 11.94 -14.68
C GLU A 9 1.45 11.63 -15.55
N ASN A 10 1.24 10.93 -16.67
CA ASN A 10 2.26 10.57 -17.67
C ASN A 10 3.46 9.74 -17.16
N VAL A 11 3.42 9.27 -15.91
CA VAL A 11 4.34 8.26 -15.39
C VAL A 11 3.82 6.85 -15.75
N GLN A 12 4.69 5.86 -15.89
CA GLN A 12 4.25 4.49 -16.13
C GLN A 12 3.65 3.87 -14.86
N THR A 13 2.48 3.23 -14.97
CA THR A 13 1.89 2.45 -13.87
C THR A 13 2.83 1.32 -13.44
N PRO A 14 3.02 1.05 -12.12
CA PRO A 14 3.80 -0.10 -11.66
C PRO A 14 3.34 -1.42 -12.30
N SER A 15 4.29 -2.30 -12.61
CA SER A 15 3.99 -3.59 -13.23
C SER A 15 3.09 -4.45 -12.35
N LEU A 16 2.36 -5.39 -12.95
CA LEU A 16 1.56 -6.36 -12.18
C LEU A 16 2.41 -7.15 -11.19
N ASP A 17 3.67 -7.45 -11.51
CA ASP A 17 4.58 -8.14 -10.58
C ASP A 17 4.90 -7.28 -9.35
N THR A 18 5.16 -5.99 -9.57
CA THR A 18 5.38 -5.02 -8.49
C THR A 18 4.14 -4.91 -7.60
N LEU A 19 2.96 -4.80 -8.22
CA LEU A 19 1.69 -4.73 -7.50
C LEU A 19 1.35 -6.04 -6.79
N LYS A 20 1.78 -7.18 -7.34
CA LYS A 20 1.62 -8.49 -6.70
C LYS A 20 2.48 -8.60 -5.44
N LYS A 21 3.73 -8.15 -5.48
CA LYS A 21 4.58 -8.06 -4.27
C LYS A 21 3.95 -7.17 -3.21
N CYS A 22 3.43 -6.01 -3.60
CA CYS A 22 2.70 -5.11 -2.69
C CYS A 22 1.48 -5.81 -2.06
N TRP A 23 0.71 -6.56 -2.86
CA TRP A 23 -0.43 -7.35 -2.38
C TRP A 23 0.00 -8.46 -1.42
N ASP A 24 1.04 -9.21 -1.75
CA ASP A 24 1.48 -10.36 -0.95
C ASP A 24 1.96 -9.93 0.43
N ALA A 25 2.67 -8.79 0.50
CA ALA A 25 3.01 -8.18 1.78
C ALA A 25 1.77 -7.67 2.54
N ASN A 26 0.70 -7.27 1.85
CA ASN A 26 -0.45 -6.54 2.39
C ASN A 26 -1.80 -7.05 1.81
N PRO A 27 -2.26 -8.24 2.22
CA PRO A 27 -3.37 -8.94 1.55
C PRO A 27 -4.78 -8.57 2.05
N ASP A 28 -4.92 -7.64 3.01
CA ASP A 28 -6.19 -7.33 3.67
C ASP A 28 -7.09 -6.35 2.89
N GLY A 29 -6.80 -6.22 1.59
CA GLY A 29 -7.63 -5.53 0.61
C GLY A 29 -6.90 -4.41 -0.11
N ALA A 30 -7.39 -4.11 -1.31
CA ALA A 30 -6.83 -3.08 -2.16
C ALA A 30 -7.91 -2.13 -2.73
N GLY A 31 -7.44 -1.00 -3.24
CA GLY A 31 -8.24 -0.06 -3.99
C GLY A 31 -7.38 0.99 -4.71
N PHE A 32 -8.04 1.76 -5.57
CA PHE A 32 -7.43 2.83 -6.32
C PHE A 32 -8.39 4.00 -6.54
N ALA A 33 -7.83 5.17 -6.84
CA ALA A 33 -8.55 6.34 -7.31
C ALA A 33 -7.92 6.84 -8.60
N LEU A 34 -8.75 7.24 -9.55
CA LEU A 34 -8.36 7.72 -10.87
C LEU A 34 -8.82 9.16 -11.06
N PHE A 35 -7.94 10.04 -11.50
CA PHE A 35 -8.33 11.35 -12.00
C PHE A 35 -8.88 11.22 -13.43
N THR A 36 -10.19 11.35 -13.59
CA THR A 36 -10.90 11.20 -14.87
C THR A 36 -11.30 12.53 -15.51
N GLY A 37 -11.07 13.66 -14.84
CA GLY A 37 -11.28 15.00 -15.40
C GLY A 37 -12.74 15.42 -15.64
N GLY A 38 -13.72 14.65 -15.13
CA GLY A 38 -15.15 14.94 -15.36
C GLY A 38 -15.65 16.27 -14.77
N ASP A 39 -16.64 16.86 -15.44
CA ASP A 39 -17.21 18.19 -15.13
C ASP A 39 -17.78 18.26 -13.70
N LYS A 40 -18.66 17.31 -13.34
CA LYS A 40 -19.27 17.26 -12.00
C LYS A 40 -18.34 16.63 -10.95
N TYR A 41 -17.70 15.53 -11.33
CA TYR A 41 -16.80 14.76 -10.48
C TYR A 41 -15.58 14.37 -11.30
N ALA A 42 -14.40 14.83 -10.87
CA ALA A 42 -13.15 14.58 -11.59
C ALA A 42 -12.43 13.30 -11.13
N ILE A 43 -12.92 12.62 -10.09
CA ILE A 43 -12.24 11.48 -9.48
C ILE A 43 -13.21 10.30 -9.33
N GLU A 44 -12.76 9.12 -9.74
CA GLU A 44 -13.44 7.85 -9.47
C GLU A 44 -12.65 7.01 -8.46
N ILE A 45 -13.29 6.59 -7.37
CA ILE A 45 -12.73 5.70 -6.35
C ILE A 45 -13.30 4.30 -6.58
N HIS A 46 -12.42 3.30 -6.60
CA HIS A 46 -12.76 1.89 -6.68
C HIS A 46 -11.95 1.10 -5.64
N LYS A 47 -12.63 0.49 -4.67
CA LYS A 47 -11.98 -0.16 -3.54
C LYS A 47 -12.75 -1.38 -3.05
N GLY A 48 -12.18 -2.08 -2.08
CA GLY A 48 -12.78 -3.26 -1.48
C GLY A 48 -12.50 -4.52 -2.28
N TYR A 49 -11.39 -4.54 -3.02
CA TYR A 49 -10.87 -5.73 -3.67
C TYR A 49 -10.17 -6.57 -2.61
N MET A 50 -10.87 -7.61 -2.12
CA MET A 50 -10.44 -8.42 -0.97
C MET A 50 -9.64 -9.65 -1.38
N THR A 51 -9.41 -9.84 -2.68
CA THR A 51 -8.57 -10.91 -3.22
C THR A 51 -7.73 -10.36 -4.37
N TRP A 52 -6.55 -10.95 -4.60
CA TRP A 52 -5.71 -10.60 -5.75
C TRP A 52 -6.45 -10.76 -7.07
N LYS A 53 -7.26 -11.83 -7.21
CA LYS A 53 -8.08 -12.07 -8.42
C LYS A 53 -9.03 -10.90 -8.70
N GLN A 54 -9.69 -10.38 -7.67
CA GLN A 54 -10.58 -9.22 -7.81
C GLN A 54 -9.81 -7.95 -8.19
N PHE A 55 -8.66 -7.69 -7.55
CA PHE A 55 -7.83 -6.55 -7.88
C PHE A 55 -7.29 -6.63 -9.32
N LYS A 56 -6.76 -7.78 -9.74
CA LYS A 56 -6.27 -8.01 -11.11
C LYS A 56 -7.37 -7.82 -12.16
N ALA A 57 -8.56 -8.37 -11.92
CA ALA A 57 -9.70 -8.16 -12.82
C ALA A 57 -10.09 -6.68 -12.94
N ALA A 58 -10.01 -5.92 -11.84
CA ALA A 58 -10.23 -4.47 -11.87
C ALA A 58 -9.11 -3.74 -12.60
N PHE A 59 -7.85 -4.11 -12.37
CA PHE A 59 -6.70 -3.56 -13.06
C PHE A 59 -6.85 -3.65 -14.59
N GLU A 60 -7.30 -4.80 -15.08
CA GLU A 60 -7.59 -5.04 -16.50
C GLU A 60 -8.83 -4.25 -16.97
N LYS A 61 -9.94 -4.33 -16.24
CA LYS A 61 -11.20 -3.64 -16.57
C LYS A 61 -11.02 -2.13 -16.74
N TYR A 62 -10.27 -1.50 -15.84
CA TYR A 62 -10.03 -0.05 -15.84
C TYR A 62 -8.78 0.35 -16.63
N ARG A 63 -8.12 -0.61 -17.32
CA ARG A 63 -6.92 -0.39 -18.12
C ARG A 63 -5.82 0.35 -17.38
N LEU A 64 -5.59 0.00 -16.11
CA LEU A 64 -4.66 0.72 -15.24
C LEU A 64 -3.22 0.71 -15.76
N ALA A 65 -2.82 -0.33 -16.51
CA ALA A 65 -1.52 -0.40 -17.17
C ALA A 65 -1.25 0.77 -18.11
N ASP A 66 -2.29 1.24 -18.81
CA ASP A 66 -2.21 2.29 -19.83
C ASP A 66 -2.72 3.65 -19.33
N PHE A 67 -3.06 3.75 -18.04
CA PHE A 67 -3.73 4.92 -17.50
C PHE A 67 -2.76 6.12 -17.39
N THR A 68 -3.05 7.19 -18.13
CA THR A 68 -2.16 8.36 -18.24
C THR A 68 -2.36 9.37 -17.11
N GLY A 69 -3.54 9.45 -16.50
CA GLY A 69 -3.85 10.40 -15.42
C GLY A 69 -3.13 10.16 -14.09
N ASP A 70 -3.33 11.05 -13.12
CA ASP A 70 -2.95 10.82 -11.73
C ASP A 70 -3.75 9.64 -11.14
N MET A 71 -3.04 8.74 -10.45
CA MET A 71 -3.64 7.56 -9.83
C MET A 71 -3.10 7.37 -8.41
N LEU A 72 -4.03 7.07 -7.50
CA LEU A 72 -3.72 6.59 -6.16
C LEU A 72 -3.99 5.09 -6.11
N LEU A 73 -3.10 4.31 -5.50
CA LEU A 73 -3.27 2.89 -5.21
C LEU A 73 -3.00 2.65 -3.72
N HIS A 74 -3.66 1.67 -3.14
CA HIS A 74 -3.41 1.27 -1.75
C HIS A 74 -3.61 -0.22 -1.57
N PHE A 75 -2.63 -0.85 -0.92
CA PHE A 75 -2.71 -2.22 -0.40
C PHE A 75 -2.70 -2.15 1.12
N ARG A 76 -3.72 -2.75 1.74
CA ARG A 76 -3.97 -2.67 3.17
C ARG A 76 -3.41 -3.91 3.88
N ILE A 77 -2.77 -3.66 5.02
CA ILE A 77 -2.56 -4.66 6.07
C ILE A 77 -3.29 -4.17 7.33
N ALA A 78 -4.23 -4.97 7.84
CA ALA A 78 -5.10 -4.60 8.93
C ALA A 78 -4.35 -4.72 10.26
N THR A 79 -3.72 -3.63 10.71
CA THR A 79 -3.17 -3.54 12.07
C THR A 79 -4.24 -3.05 13.07
N HIS A 80 -5.21 -2.28 12.60
CA HIS A 80 -6.34 -1.75 13.35
C HIS A 80 -7.61 -1.73 12.49
N GLY A 81 -8.76 -1.96 13.13
CA GLY A 81 -10.07 -2.05 12.49
C GLY A 81 -10.28 -3.34 11.68
N GLY A 82 -11.53 -3.79 11.58
CA GLY A 82 -11.85 -5.07 10.92
C GLY A 82 -11.44 -5.13 9.44
N ILE A 83 -11.23 -6.34 8.95
CA ILE A 83 -11.02 -6.63 7.53
C ILE A 83 -12.37 -6.58 6.82
N SER A 84 -12.59 -5.54 6.01
CA SER A 84 -13.82 -5.39 5.24
C SER A 84 -13.59 -4.51 4.01
N PRO A 85 -14.40 -4.67 2.94
CA PRO A 85 -14.36 -3.81 1.76
C PRO A 85 -14.56 -2.32 2.08
N GLY A 86 -15.35 -2.03 3.12
CA GLY A 86 -15.62 -0.67 3.57
C GLY A 86 -14.39 0.01 4.17
N ASN A 87 -13.45 -0.74 4.74
CA ASN A 87 -12.27 -0.22 5.43
C ASN A 87 -11.03 -0.11 4.55
N THR A 88 -11.07 -0.57 3.30
CA THR A 88 -9.96 -0.36 2.37
C THR A 88 -9.93 1.10 1.90
N HIS A 89 -8.74 1.60 1.58
CA HIS A 89 -8.57 2.89 0.91
C HIS A 89 -8.82 2.74 -0.60
N PRO A 90 -8.97 3.85 -1.37
CA PRO A 90 -9.05 5.25 -0.94
C PRO A 90 -10.37 5.66 -0.30
N PHE A 91 -10.39 6.77 0.43
CA PHE A 91 -11.62 7.37 0.98
C PHE A 91 -11.94 8.70 0.32
N SER A 92 -13.21 9.05 0.19
CA SER A 92 -13.63 10.41 -0.18
C SER A 92 -13.50 11.36 1.02
N LEU A 93 -13.54 12.68 0.80
CA LEU A 93 -13.65 13.66 1.88
C LEU A 93 -15.12 14.02 2.11
N THR A 94 -15.75 13.39 3.10
CA THR A 94 -17.17 13.58 3.41
C THR A 94 -17.44 13.31 4.88
N LYS A 95 -18.50 13.93 5.42
CA LYS A 95 -19.01 13.63 6.78
C LYS A 95 -19.85 12.35 6.83
N ASP A 96 -20.32 11.87 5.68
CA ASP A 96 -21.18 10.69 5.57
C ASP A 96 -20.37 9.39 5.63
N VAL A 97 -20.53 8.66 6.72
CA VAL A 97 -19.85 7.37 6.95
C VAL A 97 -20.26 6.31 5.93
N LYS A 98 -21.52 6.32 5.45
CA LYS A 98 -21.96 5.35 4.43
C LYS A 98 -21.21 5.57 3.12
N LEU A 99 -21.00 6.82 2.74
CA LEU A 99 -20.23 7.16 1.55
C LEU A 99 -18.74 6.83 1.70
N LEU A 100 -18.17 6.96 2.90
CA LEU A 100 -16.78 6.51 3.18
C LEU A 100 -16.62 4.98 3.06
N LYS A 101 -17.64 4.22 3.45
CA LYS A 101 -17.64 2.74 3.35
C LYS A 101 -18.01 2.24 1.94
N HIS A 102 -18.47 3.10 1.03
CA HIS A 102 -18.85 2.69 -0.32
C HIS A 102 -17.65 2.30 -1.18
N THR A 103 -17.76 1.19 -1.91
CA THR A 103 -16.64 0.64 -2.71
C THR A 103 -16.44 1.31 -4.07
N ASN A 104 -17.44 2.06 -4.54
CA ASN A 104 -17.41 2.78 -5.81
C ASN A 104 -18.01 4.16 -5.60
N VAL A 105 -17.24 5.21 -5.83
CA VAL A 105 -17.65 6.60 -5.57
C VAL A 105 -17.11 7.53 -6.64
N ARG A 106 -17.96 8.42 -7.18
CA ARG A 106 -17.54 9.60 -7.96
C ARG A 106 -17.47 10.81 -7.04
N THR A 107 -16.34 11.51 -7.04
CA THR A 107 -16.04 12.58 -6.07
C THR A 107 -15.08 13.61 -6.68
N ASN A 108 -14.78 14.66 -5.91
CA ASN A 108 -13.73 15.64 -6.22
C ASN A 108 -12.54 15.55 -5.26
N TYR A 109 -12.58 14.59 -4.32
CA TYR A 109 -11.51 14.33 -3.36
C TYR A 109 -11.33 12.84 -3.08
N ALA A 110 -10.10 12.35 -3.12
CA ALA A 110 -9.72 11.01 -2.70
C ALA A 110 -8.47 11.04 -1.79
N LEU A 111 -8.45 10.22 -0.75
CA LEU A 111 -7.39 10.16 0.25
C LEU A 111 -6.91 8.73 0.46
N ILE A 112 -5.59 8.52 0.37
CA ILE A 112 -4.91 7.32 0.85
C ILE A 112 -4.00 7.68 2.02
N HIS A 113 -3.83 6.75 2.95
CA HIS A 113 -2.99 6.95 4.13
C HIS A 113 -2.31 5.64 4.53
N ASN A 114 -1.06 5.75 4.93
CA ASN A 114 -0.29 4.71 5.59
C ASN A 114 0.29 5.26 6.89
N GLY A 115 -0.13 4.69 8.02
CA GLY A 115 0.24 5.14 9.35
C GLY A 115 -0.91 4.97 10.33
N ILE A 116 -0.77 5.61 11.48
CA ILE A 116 -1.79 5.68 12.54
C ILE A 116 -1.91 7.15 12.93
N LEU A 117 -3.09 7.71 12.73
CA LEU A 117 -3.38 9.06 13.16
C LEU A 117 -3.77 9.04 14.65
N PRO A 118 -3.26 9.96 15.48
CA PRO A 118 -3.63 10.05 16.90
C PRO A 118 -5.01 10.69 17.07
N ILE A 119 -6.00 10.16 16.37
CA ILE A 119 -7.37 10.65 16.30
C ILE A 119 -8.27 9.54 16.82
N LYS A 120 -8.99 9.82 17.91
CA LYS A 120 -10.01 8.88 18.41
C LYS A 120 -11.24 8.92 17.48
N PRO A 121 -11.58 7.81 16.78
CA PRO A 121 -12.76 7.77 15.92
C PRO A 121 -14.04 7.82 16.75
N LYS A 122 -15.09 8.43 16.21
CA LYS A 122 -16.44 8.35 16.78
C LYS A 122 -17.19 7.16 16.18
N GLY A 123 -17.39 6.11 16.98
CA GLY A 123 -18.07 4.88 16.57
C GLY A 123 -17.14 3.89 15.86
N ASP A 124 -17.72 3.00 15.06
CA ASP A 124 -17.01 1.91 14.37
C ASP A 124 -16.51 2.34 12.98
N ILE A 125 -15.54 3.26 12.96
CA ILE A 125 -14.85 3.75 11.77
C ILE A 125 -13.34 3.83 12.03
N SER A 126 -12.52 3.75 10.97
CA SER A 126 -11.06 3.90 11.11
C SER A 126 -10.68 5.33 11.47
N ASP A 127 -9.46 5.48 12.03
CA ASP A 127 -8.81 6.77 12.26
C ASP A 127 -8.77 7.64 10.99
N THR A 128 -8.51 7.02 9.84
CA THR A 128 -8.47 7.71 8.55
C THR A 128 -9.87 8.16 8.12
N MET A 129 -10.91 7.35 8.31
CA MET A 129 -12.28 7.79 8.03
C MET A 129 -12.66 8.98 8.90
N GLU A 130 -12.34 8.94 10.20
CA GLU A 130 -12.57 10.07 11.09
C GLU A 130 -11.79 11.31 10.62
N PHE A 131 -10.54 11.14 10.16
CA PHE A 131 -9.77 12.22 9.54
C PHE A 131 -10.48 12.78 8.31
N CYS A 132 -10.95 11.95 7.38
CA CYS A 132 -11.73 12.37 6.21
C CYS A 132 -12.97 13.19 6.60
N ARG A 133 -13.68 12.80 7.67
CA ARG A 133 -14.85 13.55 8.18
C ARG A 133 -14.47 14.92 8.74
N ARG A 134 -13.35 15.02 9.44
CA ARG A 134 -12.82 16.29 9.99
C ARG A 134 -12.23 17.21 8.92
N MET A 135 -11.71 16.62 7.84
CA MET A 135 -11.20 17.32 6.66
C MET A 135 -12.30 17.78 5.72
N ALA A 136 -13.47 17.13 5.72
CA ALA A 136 -14.60 17.45 4.85
C ALA A 136 -15.08 18.92 4.89
N PRO A 137 -14.97 19.72 5.97
CA PRO A 137 -15.23 21.17 5.90
C PRO A 137 -14.04 22.01 5.40
N LEU A 138 -12.83 21.46 5.37
CA LEU A 138 -11.58 22.15 5.03
C LEU A 138 -11.05 21.81 3.62
N TYR A 139 -11.87 21.18 2.78
CA TYR A 139 -11.46 20.68 1.46
C TYR A 139 -10.84 21.74 0.54
N GLN A 140 -11.18 23.02 0.75
CA GLN A 140 -10.66 24.14 -0.03
C GLN A 140 -9.20 24.47 0.28
N ASN A 141 -8.65 24.03 1.40
CA ASN A 141 -7.29 24.35 1.82
C ASN A 141 -6.59 23.15 2.47
N ILE A 142 -6.37 22.11 1.65
CA ILE A 142 -5.65 20.90 2.05
C ILE A 142 -4.28 21.21 2.68
N PRO A 143 -3.44 22.12 2.15
CA PRO A 143 -2.16 22.45 2.77
C PRO A 143 -2.29 22.96 4.21
N SER A 144 -3.22 23.87 4.48
CA SER A 144 -3.42 24.37 5.85
C SER A 144 -3.91 23.28 6.79
N ALA A 145 -4.73 22.36 6.27
CA ALA A 145 -5.19 21.23 7.05
C ALA A 145 -4.08 20.20 7.34
N PHE A 146 -3.08 20.07 6.45
CA PHE A 146 -1.85 19.34 6.74
C PHE A 146 -1.00 20.01 7.82
N ASN A 147 -0.89 21.34 7.82
CA ASN A 147 -0.16 22.06 8.88
C ASN A 147 -0.77 21.81 10.27
N LEU A 148 -2.10 21.64 10.37
CA LEU A 148 -2.78 21.30 11.63
C LEU A 148 -2.42 19.91 12.18
N ILE A 149 -1.99 18.99 11.31
CA ILE A 149 -1.55 17.64 11.69
C ILE A 149 -0.03 17.48 11.63
N GLU A 150 0.72 18.53 11.28
CA GLU A 150 2.18 18.52 11.26
C GLU A 150 2.77 18.29 12.66
N GLY A 151 2.07 18.68 13.73
CA GLY A 151 2.42 18.31 15.10
C GLY A 151 2.16 16.83 15.46
N MET A 152 1.54 16.05 14.56
CA MET A 152 1.23 14.62 14.71
C MET A 152 2.23 13.75 13.90
N THR A 153 3.46 14.25 13.71
CA THR A 153 4.57 13.85 12.82
C THR A 153 5.18 12.47 13.10
N GLY A 154 4.35 11.45 13.36
CA GLY A 154 4.78 10.06 13.29
C GLY A 154 5.09 9.61 11.86
N ASN A 155 5.21 8.30 11.66
CA ASN A 155 5.46 7.66 10.37
C ASN A 155 4.30 7.76 9.34
N ASN A 156 3.42 8.76 9.45
CA ASN A 156 2.23 8.95 8.63
C ASN A 156 2.59 9.46 7.21
N LYS A 157 2.10 8.76 6.19
CA LYS A 157 2.19 9.15 4.78
C LYS A 157 0.77 9.29 4.24
N ILE A 158 0.40 10.49 3.79
CA ILE A 158 -0.94 10.79 3.29
C ILE A 158 -0.82 11.36 1.89
N ALA A 159 -1.68 10.92 0.98
CA ALA A 159 -1.86 11.57 -0.31
C ALA A 159 -3.34 11.94 -0.48
N VAL A 160 -3.59 13.18 -0.87
CA VAL A 160 -4.93 13.72 -1.14
C VAL A 160 -5.00 14.22 -2.58
N MET A 161 -5.77 13.53 -3.40
CA MET A 161 -6.09 13.94 -4.77
C MET A 161 -7.27 14.90 -4.75
N THR A 162 -7.13 16.02 -5.45
CA THR A 162 -8.13 17.08 -5.65
C THR A 162 -8.43 17.23 -7.14
N ARG A 163 -9.23 18.23 -7.55
CA ARG A 163 -9.46 18.50 -8.98
C ARG A 163 -8.22 19.10 -9.65
N GLU A 164 -7.37 19.76 -8.88
CA GLU A 164 -6.27 20.57 -9.36
C GLU A 164 -4.93 19.83 -9.31
N ARG A 165 -4.71 19.03 -8.26
CA ARG A 165 -3.46 18.29 -8.04
C ARG A 165 -3.56 17.23 -6.94
N VAL A 166 -2.50 16.45 -6.79
CA VAL A 166 -2.28 15.58 -5.62
C VAL A 166 -1.38 16.30 -4.60
N HIS A 167 -1.82 16.32 -3.35
CA HIS A 167 -1.07 16.82 -2.21
C HIS A 167 -0.49 15.65 -1.42
N LEU A 168 0.82 15.68 -1.18
CA LEU A 168 1.53 14.68 -0.37
C LEU A 168 1.90 15.25 1.01
N PHE A 169 1.76 14.43 2.03
CA PHE A 169 2.24 14.67 3.38
C PHE A 169 3.07 13.48 3.86
N GLY A 170 4.12 13.77 4.63
CA GLY A 170 5.13 12.79 5.04
C GLY A 170 6.19 12.55 3.96
N GLN A 171 7.19 11.73 4.30
CA GLN A 171 8.26 11.34 3.38
C GLN A 171 7.84 10.13 2.53
N TRP A 172 8.03 10.22 1.21
CA TRP A 172 7.68 9.20 0.23
C TRP A 172 8.90 8.77 -0.57
N GLU A 173 9.00 7.48 -0.85
CA GLU A 173 10.06 6.88 -1.65
C GLU A 173 9.70 6.97 -3.14
N CYS A 174 10.56 7.58 -3.96
CA CYS A 174 10.29 7.74 -5.39
C CYS A 174 11.08 6.71 -6.21
N VAL A 175 10.36 5.81 -6.88
CA VAL A 175 10.93 4.78 -7.76
C VAL A 175 10.37 4.98 -9.17
N LYS A 176 11.25 5.33 -10.12
CA LYS A 176 10.87 5.57 -11.54
C LYS A 176 9.72 6.58 -11.70
N GLY A 177 9.68 7.61 -10.85
CA GLY A 177 8.64 8.65 -10.87
C GLY A 177 7.34 8.28 -10.13
N VAL A 178 7.24 7.07 -9.58
CA VAL A 178 6.11 6.63 -8.74
C VAL A 178 6.49 6.78 -7.27
N TYR A 179 5.59 7.35 -6.47
CA TYR A 179 5.80 7.59 -5.05
C TYR A 179 5.18 6.46 -4.22
N PHE A 180 5.99 5.80 -3.41
CA PHE A 180 5.60 4.74 -2.47
C PHE A 180 5.73 5.23 -1.03
N SER A 181 4.77 4.88 -0.17
CA SER A 181 4.84 5.24 1.25
C SER A 181 5.90 4.46 2.03
N ASN A 182 6.38 3.34 1.48
CA ASN A 182 7.53 2.54 1.92
C ASN A 182 7.87 1.50 0.83
N LEU A 183 9.06 0.91 0.91
CA LEU A 183 9.52 -0.15 0.02
C LEU A 183 9.59 -1.51 0.74
N LEU A 184 8.85 -1.70 1.84
CA LEU A 184 8.91 -2.95 2.62
C LEU A 184 8.37 -4.18 1.87
N TRP A 185 7.68 -3.95 0.75
CA TRP A 185 7.18 -4.98 -0.15
C TRP A 185 8.23 -5.51 -1.14
N ASP A 186 9.36 -4.82 -1.28
CA ASP A 186 10.46 -5.23 -2.18
C ASP A 186 11.66 -5.80 -1.41
N TRP A 187 11.46 -6.21 -0.15
CA TRP A 187 12.48 -6.99 0.55
C TRP A 187 12.60 -8.32 -0.18
N GLN A 188 13.70 -8.45 -0.91
CA GLN A 188 14.22 -9.76 -1.23
C GLN A 188 14.81 -10.27 0.08
N GLU A 189 14.29 -11.38 0.60
CA GLU A 189 15.16 -12.25 1.36
C GLU A 189 16.27 -12.63 0.38
N GLU A 190 17.42 -11.97 0.47
CA GLU A 190 18.61 -12.29 -0.29
C GLU A 190 19.11 -13.64 0.22
N PHE A 191 18.45 -14.72 -0.21
CA PHE A 191 19.02 -16.05 -0.09
C PHE A 191 20.17 -16.11 -1.07
N PHE A 192 21.39 -16.03 -0.54
CA PHE A 192 22.56 -16.24 -1.35
C PHE A 192 22.58 -17.71 -1.78
N PRO A 193 22.71 -18.00 -3.09
CA PRO A 193 22.95 -19.36 -3.51
C PRO A 193 24.26 -19.81 -2.86
N PRO A 194 24.30 -20.98 -2.21
CA PRO A 194 25.51 -21.44 -1.57
C PRO A 194 26.62 -21.59 -2.62
N THR A 195 27.84 -21.24 -2.24
CA THR A 195 29.03 -21.62 -3.03
C THR A 195 29.11 -23.14 -3.15
N ARG A 196 29.94 -23.66 -4.08
CA ARG A 196 30.09 -25.12 -4.25
C ARG A 196 30.55 -25.82 -2.97
N GLU A 197 31.39 -25.17 -2.18
CA GLU A 197 31.91 -25.70 -0.91
C GLU A 197 30.82 -25.71 0.16
N GLU A 198 30.10 -24.61 0.32
CA GLU A 198 28.96 -24.52 1.23
C GLU A 198 27.87 -25.53 0.87
N LEU A 199 27.56 -25.72 -0.42
CA LEU A 199 26.55 -26.68 -0.88
C LEU A 199 26.94 -28.13 -0.55
N GLN A 200 28.24 -28.46 -0.50
CA GLN A 200 28.66 -29.79 -0.05
C GLN A 200 28.37 -30.01 1.43
N LEU A 201 28.65 -29.01 2.27
CA LEU A 201 28.38 -29.07 3.72
C LEU A 201 26.88 -29.11 4.00
N LEU A 202 26.10 -28.27 3.32
CA LEU A 202 24.64 -28.23 3.42
C LEU A 202 24.01 -29.56 2.99
N ASN A 203 24.47 -30.19 1.91
CA ASN A 203 24.00 -31.53 1.48
C ASN A 203 24.39 -32.64 2.47
N GLN A 204 25.42 -32.44 3.28
CA GLN A 204 25.77 -33.34 4.38
C GLN A 204 24.95 -33.08 5.66
N GLY A 205 24.12 -32.03 5.67
CA GLY A 205 23.25 -31.66 6.78
C GLY A 205 23.90 -30.76 7.83
N TYR A 206 24.98 -30.04 7.47
CA TYR A 206 25.71 -29.16 8.38
C TYR A 206 25.78 -27.72 7.86
N CYS A 207 25.76 -26.78 8.80
CA CYS A 207 25.89 -25.35 8.55
C CYS A 207 27.36 -25.01 8.20
N PRO A 208 27.63 -24.32 7.08
CA PRO A 208 28.99 -23.90 6.71
C PRO A 208 29.68 -22.93 7.67
N TYR A 209 28.92 -22.23 8.52
CA TYR A 209 29.45 -21.18 9.39
C TYR A 209 29.58 -21.59 10.86
N CYS A 210 28.75 -22.52 11.33
CA CYS A 210 28.74 -22.89 12.76
C CYS A 210 28.78 -24.40 13.01
N ASP A 211 28.87 -25.24 11.97
CA ASP A 211 28.82 -26.70 12.04
C ASP A 211 27.54 -27.28 12.68
N GLY A 212 26.55 -26.44 12.94
CA GLY A 212 25.24 -26.82 13.46
C GLY A 212 24.43 -27.67 12.47
N ARG A 213 23.47 -28.44 12.98
CA ARG A 213 22.54 -29.21 12.14
C ARG A 213 21.59 -28.28 11.41
N ILE A 214 21.48 -28.43 10.10
CA ILE A 214 20.51 -27.66 9.29
C ILE A 214 19.18 -28.41 9.13
N ILE A 215 18.12 -27.64 8.89
CA ILE A 215 16.80 -28.09 8.48
C ILE A 215 16.69 -27.85 6.97
N ARG A 216 16.17 -28.84 6.24
CA ARG A 216 15.90 -28.71 4.80
C ARG A 216 14.40 -28.78 4.58
N GLU A 217 13.84 -27.74 3.97
CA GLU A 217 12.44 -27.68 3.54
C GLU A 217 12.41 -27.25 2.07
N ASP A 218 11.83 -28.10 1.20
CA ASP A 218 11.80 -27.89 -0.25
C ASP A 218 13.18 -27.53 -0.86
N ASP A 219 13.33 -26.29 -1.33
CA ASP A 219 14.53 -25.71 -1.93
C ASP A 219 15.34 -24.84 -0.94
N LEU A 220 15.05 -24.92 0.37
CA LEU A 220 15.68 -24.10 1.40
C LEU A 220 16.48 -24.94 2.39
N PHE A 221 17.69 -24.49 2.69
CA PHE A 221 18.48 -24.92 3.85
C PHE A 221 18.41 -23.83 4.92
N TYR A 222 18.12 -24.20 6.17
CA TYR A 222 18.02 -23.28 7.30
C TYR A 222 18.83 -23.79 8.49
N CYS A 223 19.68 -22.96 9.08
CA CYS A 223 20.37 -23.29 10.31
C CYS A 223 19.66 -22.65 11.52
N PRO A 224 19.08 -23.43 12.45
CA PRO A 224 18.43 -22.90 13.64
C PRO A 224 19.42 -22.29 14.65
N GLU A 225 20.70 -22.65 14.58
CA GLU A 225 21.71 -22.18 15.54
C GLU A 225 22.21 -20.77 15.21
N CYS A 226 22.52 -20.49 13.94
CA CYS A 226 23.00 -19.17 13.52
C CYS A 226 21.96 -18.34 12.77
N GLY A 227 20.79 -18.92 12.43
CA GLY A 227 19.71 -18.23 11.73
C GLY A 227 19.94 -18.03 10.23
N GLU A 228 21.03 -18.56 9.68
CA GLU A 228 21.38 -18.45 8.26
C GLU A 228 20.51 -19.36 7.40
N ALA A 229 20.25 -18.92 6.18
CA ALA A 229 19.44 -19.65 5.22
C ALA A 229 19.99 -19.53 3.80
N TRP A 230 19.90 -20.63 3.07
CA TRP A 230 20.40 -20.74 1.69
C TRP A 230 19.32 -21.35 0.82
N LYS A 231 19.26 -20.91 -0.43
CA LYS A 231 18.33 -21.45 -1.42
C LYS A 231 19.06 -22.32 -2.44
N ASP A 232 18.67 -23.58 -2.54
CA ASP A 232 19.09 -24.50 -3.59
C ASP A 232 18.52 -24.00 -4.94
N LYS A 233 19.34 -23.96 -5.98
CA LYS A 233 18.97 -23.35 -7.26
C LYS A 233 17.96 -24.16 -8.06
#